data_AF-A0A529I459-F1
#
_entry.id   AF-A0A529I459-F1
#
_cell.length_a   1.000
_cell.length_b   1.000
_cell.length_c   1.000
_cell.angle_alpha   90.00
_cell.angle_beta   90.00
_cell.angle_gamma   90.00
#
_symmetry.space_group_name_H-M   'P 1'
#
loop_
_entity.id
_entity.type
_entity.pdbx_description
1 polymer ?
#
loop_
_entity_poly.entity_id
_entity_poly.type
_entity_poly.pdbx_seq_one_letter_code
_entity_poly.pdbx_strand_id
1 'polypeptide(L)'
;MFALKRFRASERGNFAMGTAIAMLPIMLGVAGTIDLVGTSDDAAQLQNSLDAAGLAVATKYSAGMTAGDVQSLGLTFFAANMSAADQQEYS
;
A
#
# COMPACT_ATOMS: atom_id res chain seq x y z
N MET A 1 35.49 -24.20 14.16
CA MET A 1 34.36 -25.08 14.59
C MET A 1 34.08 -25.02 16.10
N PHE A 2 35.08 -24.92 16.99
CA PHE A 2 34.87 -24.87 18.45
C PHE A 2 34.12 -23.65 18.99
N ALA A 3 34.31 -22.47 18.39
CA ALA A 3 33.65 -21.24 18.82
C ALA A 3 32.11 -21.30 18.71
N LEU A 4 31.57 -21.89 17.64
CA LEU A 4 30.11 -22.02 17.46
C LEU A 4 29.50 -22.99 18.46
N LYS A 5 30.16 -24.11 18.75
CA LYS A 5 29.71 -25.05 19.81
C LYS A 5 29.71 -24.38 21.19
N ARG A 6 30.75 -23.60 21.51
CA ARG A 6 30.85 -22.86 22.78
C ARG A 6 29.82 -21.73 22.87
N PHE A 7 29.53 -21.07 21.75
CA PHE A 7 28.48 -20.05 21.65
C PHE A 7 27.10 -20.65 21.90
N ARG A 8 26.75 -21.74 21.22
CA ARG A 8 25.47 -22.46 21.41
C ARG A 8 25.31 -23.03 22.83
N ALA A 9 26.39 -23.38 23.50
CA ALA A 9 26.35 -23.89 24.88
C ALA A 9 26.31 -22.77 25.94
N SER A 10 26.54 -21.51 25.56
CA SER A 10 26.46 -20.36 26.47
C SER A 10 25.04 -19.83 26.58
N GLU A 11 24.65 -19.37 27.77
CA GLU A 11 23.33 -18.78 28.03
C GLU A 11 23.03 -17.60 27.08
N ARG A 12 24.00 -16.70 26.91
CA ARG A 12 23.90 -15.56 25.98
C ARG A 12 23.71 -16.00 24.53
N GLY A 13 24.34 -17.10 24.12
CA GLY A 13 24.18 -17.65 22.77
C GLY A 13 22.84 -18.35 22.56
N ASN A 14 22.27 -18.96 23.61
CA ASN A 14 20.90 -19.50 23.56
C ASN A 14 19.86 -18.38 23.41
N PHE A 15 19.99 -17.29 24.16
CA PHE A 15 19.14 -16.11 23.96
C PHE A 15 19.28 -15.55 22.55
N ALA A 16 20.51 -15.38 22.06
CA ALA A 16 20.74 -14.88 20.70
C ALA A 16 20.12 -15.79 19.62
N MET A 17 20.23 -17.11 19.74
CA MET A 17 19.59 -18.05 18.82
C MET A 17 18.06 -18.04 18.95
N GLY A 18 17.54 -18.00 20.18
CA GLY A 18 16.10 -17.93 20.44
C GLY A 18 15.50 -16.66 19.84
N THR A 19 16.16 -15.52 20.02
CA THR A 19 15.77 -14.25 19.37
C THR A 19 15.85 -14.39 17.86
N ALA A 20 16.94 -14.92 17.28
CA ALA A 20 17.05 -15.07 15.84
C ALA A 20 15.93 -15.94 15.24
N ILE A 21 15.55 -17.03 15.91
CA ILE A 21 14.44 -17.91 15.50
C ILE A 21 13.11 -17.18 15.66
N ALA A 22 12.87 -16.52 16.80
CA ALA A 22 11.63 -15.78 17.07
C ALA A 22 11.43 -14.60 16.12
N MET A 23 12.52 -13.97 15.67
CA MET A 23 12.45 -12.88 14.70
C MET A 23 11.91 -13.30 13.34
N LEU A 24 12.02 -14.58 12.96
CA LEU A 24 11.49 -15.06 11.67
C LEU A 24 9.97 -14.88 11.55
N PRO A 25 9.12 -15.48 12.43
CA PRO A 25 7.68 -15.28 12.35
C PRO A 25 7.27 -13.84 12.68
N ILE A 26 8.01 -13.13 13.54
CA ILE A 26 7.73 -11.71 13.85
C ILE A 26 7.89 -10.87 12.59
N MET A 27 9.00 -11.00 11.89
CA MET A 27 9.26 -10.24 10.67
C MET A 27 8.32 -10.63 9.54
N LEU A 28 7.97 -11.92 9.41
CA LEU A 28 6.94 -12.36 8.47
C LEU A 28 5.58 -11.73 8.78
N GLY A 29 5.19 -11.66 10.05
CA GLY A 29 3.96 -11.00 10.47
C GLY A 29 3.97 -9.50 10.14
N VAL A 30 5.06 -8.81 10.46
CA VAL A 30 5.21 -7.37 10.19
C VAL A 30 5.17 -7.10 8.68
N ALA A 31 5.97 -7.82 7.88
CA ALA A 31 5.99 -7.67 6.43
C ALA A 31 4.60 -7.90 5.82
N GLY A 32 3.92 -8.99 6.23
CA GLY A 32 2.57 -9.28 5.75
C GLY A 32 1.54 -8.19 6.12
N THR A 33 1.65 -7.60 7.31
CA THR A 33 0.75 -6.49 7.69
C THR A 33 1.03 -5.22 6.89
N ILE A 34 2.29 -4.90 6.64
CA ILE A 34 2.68 -3.73 5.83
C ILE A 34 2.14 -3.89 4.40
N ASP A 35 2.36 -5.05 3.78
CA ASP A 35 1.89 -5.34 2.41
C ASP A 35 0.36 -5.27 2.31
N LEU A 36 -0.35 -5.83 3.30
CA LEU A 36 -1.81 -5.78 3.35
C LEU A 36 -2.32 -4.35 3.46
N VAL A 37 -1.75 -3.56 4.37
CA VAL A 37 -2.17 -2.18 4.60
C VAL A 37 -1.86 -1.32 3.38
N GLY A 38 -0.66 -1.41 2.81
CA GLY A 38 -0.30 -0.68 1.58
C GLY A 38 -1.23 -1.02 0.42
N THR A 39 -1.47 -2.32 0.16
CA THR A 39 -2.41 -2.74 -0.90
C THR A 39 -3.83 -2.25 -0.66
N SER A 40 -4.27 -2.24 0.61
CA SER A 40 -5.61 -1.77 0.98
C SER A 40 -5.75 -0.26 0.77
N ASP A 41 -4.68 0.49 1.06
CA ASP A 41 -4.63 1.92 0.85
C ASP A 41 -4.65 2.26 -0.65
N ASP A 42 -3.81 1.61 -1.46
CA ASP A 42 -3.82 1.73 -2.93
C ASP A 42 -5.22 1.50 -3.52
N ALA A 43 -5.89 0.44 -3.06
CA ALA A 43 -7.25 0.11 -3.51
C ALA A 43 -8.27 1.18 -3.10
N ALA A 44 -8.16 1.73 -1.90
CA ALA A 44 -9.03 2.79 -1.41
C ALA A 44 -8.80 4.10 -2.19
N GLN A 45 -7.55 4.47 -2.46
CA GLN A 45 -7.20 5.64 -3.27
C GLN A 45 -7.73 5.52 -4.70
N LEU A 46 -7.59 4.32 -5.31
CA LEU A 46 -8.13 4.03 -6.64
C LEU A 46 -9.66 4.17 -6.67
N GLN A 47 -10.34 3.58 -5.69
CA GLN A 47 -11.79 3.65 -5.58
C GLN A 47 -12.28 5.10 -5.39
N ASN A 48 -11.65 5.85 -4.49
CA ASN A 48 -11.98 7.26 -4.27
C ASN A 48 -11.80 8.10 -5.54
N SER A 49 -10.76 7.82 -6.34
CA SER A 49 -10.53 8.51 -7.61
C SER A 49 -11.58 8.17 -8.67
N LEU A 50 -12.04 6.92 -8.72
CA LEU A 50 -13.14 6.49 -9.59
C LEU A 50 -14.47 7.14 -9.17
N ASP A 51 -14.75 7.22 -7.87
CA ASP A 51 -15.96 7.87 -7.34
C ASP A 51 -15.95 9.38 -7.64
N ALA A 52 -14.81 10.04 -7.48
CA ALA A 52 -14.65 11.44 -7.85
C ALA A 52 -14.86 11.69 -9.35
N ALA A 53 -14.31 10.82 -10.20
CA ALA A 53 -14.53 10.87 -11.64
C ALA A 53 -16.01 10.66 -12.01
N GLY A 54 -16.66 9.67 -11.39
CA GLY A 54 -18.09 9.38 -11.57
C GLY A 54 -18.96 10.56 -11.14
N LEU A 55 -18.69 11.16 -9.98
CA LEU A 55 -19.40 12.34 -9.49
C LEU A 55 -19.17 13.55 -10.41
N ALA A 56 -17.95 13.75 -10.90
CA ALA A 56 -17.65 14.83 -11.84
C ALA A 56 -18.40 14.65 -13.16
N VAL A 57 -18.41 13.45 -13.72
CA VAL A 57 -19.22 13.12 -14.91
C VAL A 57 -20.69 13.36 -14.62
N ALA A 58 -21.24 12.83 -13.53
CA ALA A 58 -22.66 12.98 -13.20
C ALA A 58 -23.09 14.44 -13.02
N THR A 59 -22.21 15.31 -12.51
CA THR A 59 -22.53 16.72 -12.23
C THR A 59 -22.23 17.69 -13.37
N LYS A 60 -21.29 17.35 -14.26
CA LYS A 60 -20.88 18.21 -15.38
C LYS A 60 -21.39 17.72 -16.73
N TYR A 61 -21.99 16.53 -16.79
CA TYR A 61 -22.59 15.99 -18.01
C TYR A 61 -23.62 16.96 -18.60
N SER A 62 -23.60 17.08 -19.93
CA SER A 62 -24.59 17.78 -20.72
C SER A 62 -24.93 16.95 -21.95
N ALA A 63 -26.19 17.01 -22.39
CA ALA A 63 -26.70 16.22 -23.52
C ALA A 63 -25.96 16.50 -24.86
N GLY A 64 -25.24 17.62 -24.97
CA GLY A 64 -24.42 17.95 -26.14
C GLY A 64 -23.00 17.37 -26.12
N MET A 65 -22.57 16.73 -25.02
CA MET A 65 -21.23 16.16 -24.92
C MET A 65 -21.11 14.89 -25.75
N THR A 66 -20.00 14.72 -26.45
CA THR A 66 -19.66 13.45 -27.08
C THR A 66 -19.22 12.44 -26.03
N ALA A 67 -19.24 11.15 -26.37
CA ALA A 67 -18.68 10.11 -25.50
C ALA A 67 -17.21 10.37 -25.16
N GLY A 68 -16.45 10.96 -26.10
CA GLY A 68 -15.06 11.36 -25.89
C GLY A 68 -14.92 12.49 -24.87
N ASP A 69 -15.80 13.49 -24.90
CA ASP A 69 -15.79 14.58 -23.93
C ASP A 69 -16.10 14.08 -22.51
N VAL A 70 -17.07 13.17 -22.39
CA VAL A 70 -17.43 12.54 -21.11
C VAL A 70 -16.28 11.69 -20.57
N GLN A 71 -15.62 10.91 -21.44
CA GLN A 71 -14.46 10.13 -21.06
C GLN A 71 -13.28 11.02 -20.63
N SER A 72 -12.98 12.06 -21.40
CA SER A 72 -11.90 13.01 -21.08
C SER A 72 -12.15 13.72 -19.76
N LEU A 73 -13.39 14.10 -19.49
CA LEU A 73 -13.78 14.69 -18.21
C LEU A 73 -13.52 13.72 -17.05
N GLY A 74 -14.01 12.48 -17.14
CA GLY A 74 -13.79 11.47 -16.11
C GLY A 74 -12.31 11.20 -15.87
N LEU A 75 -11.52 11.04 -16.94
CA LEU A 75 -10.07 10.83 -16.85
C LEU A 75 -9.35 12.01 -16.20
N THR A 76 -9.79 13.25 -16.44
CA THR A 76 -9.20 14.44 -15.81
C THR A 76 -9.37 14.42 -14.29
N PHE A 77 -10.58 14.13 -13.82
CA PHE A 77 -10.86 14.07 -12.38
C PHE A 77 -10.22 12.84 -11.73
N PHE A 78 -10.21 11.69 -12.41
CA PHE A 78 -9.53 10.50 -11.95
C PHE A 78 -8.02 10.76 -11.75
N ALA A 79 -7.35 11.29 -12.77
CA ALA A 79 -5.92 11.56 -12.72
C ALA A 79 -5.56 12.63 -11.69
N ALA A 80 -6.39 13.67 -11.53
CA ALA A 80 -6.18 14.69 -10.51
C ALA A 80 -6.30 14.13 -9.09
N ASN A 81 -7.27 13.24 -8.84
CA ASN A 81 -7.42 12.62 -7.52
C ASN A 81 -6.29 11.61 -7.24
N MET A 82 -5.88 10.82 -8.25
CA MET A 82 -4.72 9.93 -8.09
C MET A 82 -3.43 10.70 -7.82
N SER A 83 -3.19 11.79 -8.56
CA SER A 83 -2.03 12.64 -8.31
C SER A 83 -2.04 13.24 -6.90
N ALA A 84 -3.21 13.63 -6.38
CA ALA A 84 -3.32 14.14 -5.01
C ALA A 84 -3.08 13.06 -3.96
N ALA A 85 -3.54 11.84 -4.22
CA ALA A 85 -3.32 10.69 -3.34
C ALA A 85 -1.84 10.29 -3.29
N ASP A 86 -1.16 10.25 -4.45
CA ASP A 86 0.30 10.06 -4.53
C ASP A 86 1.05 11.10 -3.69
N GLN A 87 0.69 12.39 -3.77
CA GLN A 87 1.38 13.42 -2.96
C GLN A 87 1.21 13.17 -1.45
N GLN A 88 0.07 12.64 -1.01
CA GLN A 88 -0.21 12.37 0.40
C GLN A 88 0.61 11.18 0.93
N GLU A 89 0.88 10.18 0.10
CA GLU A 89 1.68 9.02 0.48
C GLU A 89 3.13 9.40 0.85
N TYR A 90 3.70 10.42 0.20
CA TYR A 90 5.08 10.89 0.43
C TYR A 90 5.21 12.10 1.37
N SER A 91 4.12 12.54 2.00
CA SER A 91 4.07 13.70 2.93
C SER A 91 4.31 13.31 4.38
#